data_AF-A0A2S2PUB1-F1
#
_entry.id   AF-A0A2S2PUB1-F1
#
_cell.length_a   1.000
_cell.length_b   1.000
_cell.length_c   1.000
_cell.angle_alpha   90.00
_cell.angle_beta   90.00
_cell.angle_gamma   90.00
#
_symmetry.space_group_name_H-M   'P 1'
#
loop_
_entity.id
_entity.type
_entity.pdbx_description
1 polymer ?
#
loop_
_entity_poly.entity_id
_entity_poly.type
_entity_poly.pdbx_seq_one_letter_code
_entity_poly.pdbx_strand_id
1 'polypeptide(L)'
;MITNTKLRLCPKLTDNHLDLRNSSLKMRVRLAVQVLQESLLWLNDWKLKVQTGEVHQDKFLSDNTAEGLRVTLNSTIDITKYLIKEFNFSYVLTGKITQDNLEKFFGTIRLAAGANDHPGTPTFLQLYKLLSVYSLLKPPKFGNCTIDQQHEVTPLITISDIKQTFGNTVNLSALDDLKKKKSMVLLKMATGSF
;
A
#
# COMPACT_ATOMS: atom_id res chain seq x y z
N MET A 1 22.71 26.94 -19.57
CA MET A 1 21.85 26.77 -18.38
C MET A 1 21.30 25.36 -18.39
N ILE A 2 21.96 24.43 -17.69
CA ILE A 2 21.63 23.01 -17.71
C ILE A 2 20.58 22.76 -16.62
N THR A 3 19.34 22.58 -17.03
CA THR A 3 18.24 22.17 -16.14
C THR A 3 18.49 20.75 -15.67
N ASN A 4 18.76 20.60 -14.38
CA ASN A 4 19.11 19.35 -13.72
C ASN A 4 17.87 18.42 -13.63
N THR A 5 17.55 17.70 -14.70
CA THR A 5 16.46 16.71 -14.74
C THR A 5 16.90 15.44 -14.02
N LYS A 6 16.74 15.43 -12.69
CA LYS A 6 17.04 14.31 -11.79
C LYS A 6 16.23 13.08 -12.22
N LEU A 7 16.87 12.09 -12.86
CA LEU A 7 16.31 10.78 -13.18
C LEU A 7 15.79 10.12 -11.89
N ARG A 8 14.46 9.97 -11.76
CA ARG A 8 13.83 9.39 -10.57
C ARG A 8 13.77 7.86 -10.71
N LEU A 9 14.53 7.17 -9.88
CA LEU A 9 14.57 5.71 -9.77
C LEU A 9 13.19 5.06 -9.57
N CYS A 10 12.37 5.70 -8.75
CA CYS A 10 10.99 5.34 -8.46
C CYS A 10 10.09 6.49 -8.90
N PRO A 11 9.70 6.58 -10.19
CA PRO A 11 8.95 7.74 -10.68
C PRO A 11 7.57 7.91 -10.02
N LYS A 12 7.04 6.84 -9.42
CA LYS A 12 5.80 6.86 -8.61
C LYS A 12 6.01 7.38 -7.19
N LEU A 13 7.22 7.28 -6.65
CA LEU A 13 7.58 7.81 -5.33
C LEU A 13 7.98 9.28 -5.54
N THR A 14 7.03 10.17 -5.33
CA THR A 14 7.25 11.61 -5.40
C THR A 14 7.73 12.15 -4.06
N ASP A 15 8.29 13.36 -4.04
CA ASP A 15 8.64 14.04 -2.78
C ASP A 15 7.45 14.12 -1.83
N ASN A 16 6.20 14.14 -2.35
CA ASN A 16 4.97 14.07 -1.55
C ASN A 16 4.80 12.75 -0.77
N HIS A 17 5.49 11.67 -1.14
CA HIS A 17 5.49 10.41 -0.39
C HIS A 17 6.47 10.42 0.80
N LEU A 18 7.52 11.25 0.72
CA LEU A 18 8.53 11.43 1.77
C LEU A 18 8.17 12.62 2.67
N ASP A 19 7.65 13.67 2.05
CA ASP A 19 7.30 14.95 2.63
C ASP A 19 5.94 15.38 2.07
N LEU A 20 4.86 14.97 2.74
CA LEU A 20 3.48 15.20 2.33
C LEU A 20 3.16 16.70 2.31
N ARG A 21 3.48 17.41 1.22
CA ARG A 21 3.18 18.85 1.07
C ARG A 21 1.69 19.13 0.92
N ASN A 22 0.91 18.12 0.53
CA ASN A 22 -0.54 18.23 0.38
C ASN A 22 -1.25 18.08 1.73
N SER A 23 -1.87 19.16 2.21
CA SER A 23 -2.61 19.17 3.48
C SER A 23 -3.78 18.18 3.50
N SER A 24 -4.35 17.84 2.35
CA SER A 24 -5.48 16.89 2.24
C SER A 24 -5.10 15.44 2.56
N LEU A 25 -3.80 15.10 2.49
CA LEU A 25 -3.29 13.78 2.84
C LEU A 25 -2.74 13.74 4.28
N LYS A 26 -2.61 14.90 4.94
CA LYS A 26 -2.15 15.05 6.32
C LYS A 26 -3.35 15.16 7.24
N MET A 27 -3.62 14.10 8.00
CA MET A 27 -4.56 14.18 9.11
C MET A 27 -3.91 14.99 10.25
N ARG A 28 -4.49 16.15 10.59
CA ARG A 28 -4.16 16.80 11.88
C ARG A 28 -4.76 15.92 12.97
N VAL A 29 -3.95 15.02 13.51
CA VAL A 29 -4.37 13.93 14.39
C VAL A 29 -5.33 14.41 15.48
N ARG A 30 -5.00 15.48 16.21
CA ARG A 30 -5.85 15.97 17.31
C ARG A 30 -7.26 16.34 16.84
N LEU A 31 -7.35 17.11 15.76
CA LEU A 31 -8.64 17.55 15.19
C LEU A 31 -9.42 16.39 14.60
N ALA A 32 -8.74 15.47 13.92
CA ALA A 32 -9.43 14.39 13.23
C ALA A 32 -9.84 13.25 14.19
N VAL A 33 -9.08 12.98 15.26
CA VAL A 33 -9.54 12.11 16.36
C VAL A 33 -10.76 12.73 17.04
N GLN A 34 -10.77 14.05 17.24
CA GLN A 34 -11.94 14.76 17.78
C GLN A 34 -13.17 14.60 16.87
N VAL A 35 -13.04 14.83 15.56
CA VAL A 35 -14.14 14.64 14.60
C VAL A 35 -14.68 13.20 14.61
N LEU A 36 -13.79 12.19 14.70
CA LEU A 36 -14.20 10.79 14.78
C LEU A 36 -14.96 10.50 16.09
N GLN A 37 -14.51 11.07 17.21
CA GLN A 37 -15.20 10.95 18.50
C GLN A 37 -16.58 11.64 18.48
N GLU A 38 -16.67 12.84 17.92
CA GLU A 38 -17.94 13.57 17.75
C GLU A 38 -18.90 12.80 16.84
N SER A 39 -18.39 12.21 15.75
CA SER A 39 -19.18 11.38 14.84
C SER A 39 -19.73 10.12 15.53
N LEU A 40 -18.94 9.52 16.44
CA LEU A 40 -19.38 8.37 17.22
C LEU A 40 -20.47 8.76 18.24
N LEU A 41 -20.32 9.89 18.91
CA LEU A 41 -21.34 10.43 19.81
C LEU A 41 -22.65 10.73 19.06
N TRP A 42 -22.54 11.38 17.90
CA TRP A 42 -23.67 11.65 17.03
C TRP A 42 -24.39 10.36 16.59
N LEU A 43 -23.64 9.31 16.22
CA LEU A 43 -24.20 8.02 15.82
C LEU A 43 -24.89 7.28 17.00
N ASN A 44 -24.43 7.51 18.24
CA ASN A 44 -25.09 6.98 19.44
C ASN A 44 -26.38 7.75 19.73
N ASP A 45 -26.35 9.08 19.68
CA ASP A 45 -27.53 9.94 19.88
C ASP A 45 -28.61 9.67 18.83
N TRP A 46 -28.21 9.50 17.56
CA TRP A 46 -29.14 9.16 16.50
C TRP A 46 -29.83 7.81 16.73
N LYS A 47 -29.12 6.79 17.22
CA LYS A 47 -29.71 5.50 17.60
C LYS A 47 -30.65 5.64 18.80
N LEU A 48 -30.31 6.48 19.78
CA LEU A 48 -31.17 6.76 20.92
C LEU A 48 -32.50 7.39 20.49
N LYS A 49 -32.46 8.37 19.58
CA LYS A 49 -33.67 9.01 19.03
C LYS A 49 -34.59 8.06 18.28
N VAL A 50 -34.03 7.02 17.68
CA VAL A 50 -34.82 5.93 17.07
C VAL A 50 -35.49 5.08 18.15
N GLN A 51 -34.77 4.79 19.24
CA GLN A 51 -35.31 4.02 20.37
C GLN A 51 -36.38 4.78 21.16
N THR A 52 -36.27 6.11 21.29
CA THR A 52 -37.27 6.96 21.95
C THR A 52 -38.50 7.23 21.07
N GLY A 53 -38.48 6.80 19.80
CA GLY A 53 -39.59 6.96 18.86
C GLY A 53 -39.66 8.34 18.19
N GLU A 54 -38.67 9.21 18.39
CA GLU A 54 -38.57 10.51 17.72
C GLU A 54 -38.24 10.36 16.22
N VAL A 55 -37.55 9.28 15.86
CA VAL A 55 -37.16 8.95 14.49
C VAL A 55 -37.62 7.54 14.17
N HIS A 56 -38.28 7.36 13.02
CA HIS A 56 -38.71 6.04 12.58
C HIS A 56 -37.52 5.20 12.11
N GLN A 57 -37.54 3.89 12.35
CA GLN A 57 -36.39 2.99 12.12
C GLN A 57 -35.96 2.90 10.64
N ASP A 58 -36.86 3.18 9.70
CA ASP A 58 -36.59 3.28 8.25
C ASP A 58 -35.69 4.47 7.88
N LYS A 59 -35.59 5.49 8.75
CA LYS A 59 -34.70 6.63 8.61
C LYS A 59 -33.33 6.36 9.21
N PHE A 60 -33.11 5.22 9.86
CA PHE A 60 -31.83 4.83 10.44
C PHE A 60 -31.06 3.85 9.53
N LEU A 61 -29.77 3.70 9.81
CA LEU A 61 -28.92 2.69 9.17
C LEU A 61 -29.43 1.28 9.53
N SER A 62 -29.15 0.29 8.67
CA SER A 62 -29.34 -1.10 9.08
C SER A 62 -28.49 -1.41 10.32
N ASP A 63 -28.95 -2.31 11.20
CA ASP A 63 -28.24 -2.64 12.43
C ASP A 63 -26.79 -3.08 12.14
N ASN A 64 -26.60 -3.90 11.10
CA ASN A 64 -25.27 -4.35 10.66
C ASN A 64 -24.38 -3.19 10.22
N THR A 65 -24.92 -2.23 9.46
CA THR A 65 -24.16 -1.06 9.00
C THR A 65 -23.81 -0.13 10.15
N ALA A 66 -24.74 0.09 11.08
CA ALA A 66 -24.52 0.94 12.24
C ALA A 66 -23.45 0.37 13.16
N GLU A 67 -23.51 -0.94 13.46
CA GLU A 67 -22.50 -1.60 14.28
C GLU A 67 -21.14 -1.65 13.58
N GLY A 68 -21.11 -1.96 12.27
CA GLY A 68 -19.88 -1.89 11.48
C GLY A 68 -19.22 -0.51 11.54
N LEU A 69 -20.02 0.55 11.38
CA LEU A 69 -19.53 1.93 11.47
C LEU A 69 -19.00 2.27 12.87
N ARG A 70 -19.68 1.85 13.95
CA ARG A 70 -19.18 2.04 15.33
C ARG A 70 -17.83 1.35 15.53
N VAL A 71 -17.70 0.10 15.08
CA VAL A 71 -16.45 -0.65 15.18
C VAL A 71 -15.34 0.03 14.39
N THR A 72 -15.60 0.49 13.15
CA THR A 72 -14.61 1.20 12.33
C THR A 72 -14.16 2.50 12.99
N LEU A 73 -15.09 3.32 13.50
CA LEU A 73 -14.77 4.57 14.17
C LEU A 73 -13.91 4.34 15.43
N ASN A 74 -14.33 3.44 16.32
CA ASN A 74 -13.57 3.08 17.52
C ASN A 74 -12.17 2.55 17.17
N SER A 75 -12.09 1.57 16.28
CA SER A 75 -10.82 0.96 15.87
C SER A 75 -9.86 1.99 15.26
N THR A 76 -10.38 2.93 14.47
CA THR A 76 -9.56 3.98 13.86
C THR A 76 -9.00 4.94 14.92
N ILE A 77 -9.81 5.31 15.92
CA ILE A 77 -9.38 6.15 17.03
C ILE A 77 -8.30 5.44 17.84
N ASP A 78 -8.51 4.18 18.18
CA ASP A 78 -7.60 3.39 19.02
C ASP A 78 -6.27 3.14 18.34
N ILE A 79 -6.28 2.71 17.06
CA ILE A 79 -5.06 2.53 16.26
C ILE A 79 -4.31 3.86 16.15
N THR A 80 -5.01 4.97 15.89
CA THR A 80 -4.37 6.28 15.76
C THR A 80 -3.70 6.70 17.07
N LYS A 81 -4.37 6.54 18.21
CA LYS A 81 -3.81 6.84 19.53
C LYS A 81 -2.62 5.95 19.85
N TYR A 82 -2.72 4.65 19.59
CA TYR A 82 -1.66 3.67 19.82
C TYR A 82 -0.40 3.97 19.00
N LEU A 83 -0.55 4.20 17.69
CA LEU A 83 0.54 4.51 16.77
C LEU A 83 1.31 5.78 17.15
N ILE A 84 0.61 6.76 17.71
CA ILE A 84 1.22 8.03 18.09
C ILE A 84 1.84 7.96 19.48
N LYS A 85 1.18 7.29 20.42
CA LYS A 85 1.67 7.18 21.80
C LYS A 85 2.86 6.23 21.91
N GLU A 86 2.78 5.06 21.29
CA GLU A 86 3.79 3.99 21.44
C GLU A 86 4.94 4.11 20.43
N PHE A 87 4.66 4.55 19.20
CA PHE A 87 5.66 4.61 18.12
C PHE A 87 6.07 6.05 17.74
N ASN A 88 5.52 7.05 18.44
CA ASN A 88 5.83 8.48 18.24
C ASN A 88 5.68 8.96 16.78
N PHE A 89 4.71 8.41 16.04
CA PHE A 89 4.44 8.83 14.67
C PHE A 89 3.88 10.27 14.62
N SER A 90 4.39 11.08 13.70
CA SER A 90 3.93 12.47 13.52
C SER A 90 2.51 12.58 12.97
N TYR A 91 2.09 11.60 12.16
CA TYR A 91 0.76 11.53 11.56
C TYR A 91 0.45 10.09 11.16
N VAL A 92 -0.85 9.79 10.97
CA VAL A 92 -1.34 8.48 10.53
C VAL A 92 -2.09 8.64 9.21
N LEU A 93 -1.80 7.77 8.24
CA LEU A 93 -2.45 7.75 6.93
C LEU A 93 -3.58 6.72 6.93
N THR A 94 -4.77 7.12 7.36
CA THR A 94 -5.95 6.23 7.42
C THR A 94 -6.31 5.63 6.06
N GLY A 95 -6.08 6.34 4.96
CA GLY A 95 -6.25 5.82 3.59
C GLY A 95 -5.28 4.68 3.20
N LYS A 96 -4.32 4.30 4.06
CA LYS A 96 -3.49 3.10 3.87
C LYS A 96 -4.03 1.88 4.63
N ILE A 97 -5.00 2.09 5.51
CA ILE A 97 -5.64 1.04 6.33
C ILE A 97 -6.89 0.49 5.60
N THR A 98 -7.22 1.02 4.41
CA THR A 98 -8.38 0.59 3.60
C THR A 98 -8.05 -0.57 2.67
N GLN A 99 -9.09 -1.31 2.25
CA GLN A 99 -8.99 -2.42 1.29
C GLN A 99 -8.73 -1.95 -0.16
N ASP A 100 -8.79 -0.65 -0.45
CA ASP A 100 -8.66 -0.09 -1.81
C ASP A 100 -7.41 -0.57 -2.56
N ASN A 101 -6.30 -0.76 -1.85
CA ASN A 101 -5.07 -1.24 -2.50
C ASN A 101 -5.20 -2.68 -3.00
N LEU A 102 -5.95 -3.52 -2.27
CA LEU A 102 -6.26 -4.89 -2.66
C LEU A 102 -7.28 -4.91 -3.82
N GLU A 103 -8.30 -4.04 -3.78
CA GLU A 103 -9.26 -3.92 -4.89
C GLU A 103 -8.60 -3.44 -6.18
N LYS A 104 -7.70 -2.45 -6.09
CA LYS A 104 -6.88 -2.00 -7.22
C LYS A 104 -6.01 -3.13 -7.77
N PHE A 105 -5.50 -4.00 -6.89
CA PHE A 105 -4.74 -5.17 -7.32
C PHE A 105 -5.62 -6.18 -8.08
N PHE A 106 -6.81 -6.51 -7.57
CA PHE A 106 -7.75 -7.38 -8.29
C PHE A 106 -8.19 -6.77 -9.62
N GLY A 107 -8.42 -5.46 -9.67
CA GLY A 107 -8.67 -4.75 -10.94
C GLY A 107 -7.51 -4.86 -11.93
N THR A 108 -6.26 -4.82 -11.44
CA THR A 108 -5.07 -5.02 -12.28
C THR A 108 -5.00 -6.45 -12.81
N ILE A 109 -5.31 -7.46 -11.98
CA ILE A 109 -5.37 -8.86 -12.44
C ILE A 109 -6.46 -9.02 -13.51
N ARG A 110 -7.65 -8.48 -13.28
CA ARG A 110 -8.74 -8.55 -14.26
C ARG A 110 -8.35 -7.89 -15.58
N LEU A 111 -7.72 -6.72 -15.53
CA LEU A 111 -7.20 -6.05 -16.73
C LEU A 111 -6.13 -6.89 -17.44
N ALA A 112 -5.26 -7.57 -16.69
CA ALA A 112 -4.23 -8.45 -17.26
C ALA A 112 -4.82 -9.73 -17.89
N ALA A 113 -6.03 -10.12 -17.52
CA ALA A 113 -6.77 -11.23 -18.13
C ALA A 113 -7.42 -10.87 -19.48
N GLY A 114 -7.35 -9.61 -19.92
CA GLY A 114 -7.90 -9.15 -21.20
C GLY A 114 -9.43 -9.22 -21.22
N ALA A 115 -10.00 -9.92 -22.21
CA ALA A 115 -11.46 -10.10 -22.33
C ALA A 115 -12.06 -11.08 -21.31
N ASN A 116 -11.23 -11.69 -20.46
CA ASN A 116 -11.68 -12.63 -19.44
C ASN A 116 -11.90 -11.92 -18.09
N ASP A 117 -13.05 -11.24 -17.97
CA ASP A 117 -13.41 -10.45 -16.78
C ASP A 117 -13.62 -11.29 -15.49
N HIS A 118 -13.78 -12.61 -15.63
CA HIS A 118 -13.92 -13.57 -14.54
C HIS A 118 -12.91 -14.71 -14.69
N PRO A 119 -11.61 -14.45 -14.48
CA PRO A 119 -10.60 -15.48 -14.65
C PRO A 119 -10.83 -16.61 -13.63
N GLY A 120 -10.81 -17.86 -14.11
CA GLY A 120 -10.83 -19.02 -13.23
C GLY A 120 -9.58 -19.07 -12.34
N THR A 121 -9.66 -19.83 -11.24
CA THR A 121 -8.57 -19.94 -10.24
C THR A 121 -7.18 -20.24 -10.84
N PRO A 122 -7.00 -21.14 -11.83
CA PRO A 122 -5.70 -21.38 -12.44
C PRO A 122 -5.14 -20.15 -13.18
N THR A 123 -6.00 -19.45 -13.93
CA THR A 123 -5.66 -18.22 -14.66
C THR A 123 -5.30 -17.10 -13.70
N PHE A 124 -6.07 -16.93 -12.62
CA PHE A 124 -5.76 -15.97 -11.56
C PHE A 124 -4.37 -16.23 -10.96
N LEU A 125 -4.06 -17.48 -10.63
CA LEU A 125 -2.77 -17.86 -10.05
C LEU A 125 -1.60 -17.59 -11.02
N GLN A 126 -1.79 -17.88 -12.31
CA GLN A 126 -0.79 -17.62 -13.33
C GLN A 126 -0.54 -16.10 -13.48
N LEU A 127 -1.59 -15.29 -13.54
CA LEU A 127 -1.50 -13.83 -13.62
C LEU A 127 -0.88 -13.23 -12.35
N TYR A 128 -1.24 -13.75 -11.17
CA TYR A 128 -0.63 -13.35 -9.90
C TYR A 128 0.89 -13.57 -9.91
N LYS A 129 1.33 -14.77 -10.30
CA LYS A 129 2.77 -15.10 -10.41
C LYS A 129 3.46 -14.19 -11.42
N LEU A 130 2.86 -14.01 -12.59
CA LEU A 130 3.38 -13.17 -13.66
C LEU A 130 3.54 -11.72 -13.21
N LEU A 131 2.51 -11.11 -12.62
CA LEU A 131 2.54 -9.72 -12.16
C LEU A 131 3.53 -9.53 -11.00
N SER A 132 3.67 -10.52 -10.12
CA SER A 132 4.64 -10.50 -9.03
C SER A 132 6.08 -10.44 -9.58
N VAL A 133 6.42 -11.30 -10.54
CA VAL A 133 7.73 -11.32 -11.20
C VAL A 133 7.93 -10.06 -12.06
N TYR A 134 6.91 -9.64 -12.81
CA TYR A 134 6.95 -8.43 -13.63
C TYR A 134 7.23 -7.18 -12.79
N SER A 135 6.69 -7.09 -11.56
CA SER A 135 6.96 -5.97 -10.66
C SER A 135 8.44 -5.85 -10.24
N LEU A 136 9.19 -6.95 -10.27
CA LEU A 136 10.61 -7.00 -9.96
C LEU A 136 11.49 -6.76 -11.18
N LEU A 137 11.09 -7.31 -12.34
CA LEU A 137 11.87 -7.25 -13.57
C LEU A 137 11.63 -5.98 -14.38
N LYS A 138 10.55 -5.23 -14.12
CA LYS A 138 10.20 -4.06 -14.93
C LYS A 138 11.30 -2.99 -14.79
N PRO A 139 12.02 -2.68 -15.89
CA PRO A 139 13.00 -1.61 -15.85
C PRO A 139 12.29 -0.25 -15.64
N PRO A 140 12.98 0.73 -15.03
CA PRO A 140 12.44 2.08 -14.89
C PRO A 140 12.08 2.64 -16.28
N LYS A 141 10.89 3.25 -16.40
CA LYS A 141 10.34 3.75 -17.69
C LYS A 141 11.25 4.78 -18.40
N PHE A 142 12.14 5.42 -17.65
CA PHE A 142 13.15 6.35 -18.18
C PHE A 142 14.48 6.00 -17.52
N GLY A 143 15.26 5.16 -18.20
CA GLY A 143 16.65 4.90 -17.89
C GLY A 143 17.38 4.73 -19.21
N ASN A 144 18.35 5.59 -19.50
CA ASN A 144 19.31 5.31 -20.56
C ASN A 144 20.17 4.15 -20.05
N CYS A 145 19.84 2.92 -20.42
CA CYS A 145 20.69 1.78 -20.15
C CYS A 145 21.91 1.89 -21.07
N THR A 146 23.01 2.46 -20.58
CA THR A 146 24.32 2.23 -21.19
C THR A 146 24.74 0.81 -20.84
N ILE A 147 25.02 -0.01 -21.85
CA ILE A 147 25.61 -1.34 -21.66
C ILE A 147 26.98 -1.09 -21.06
N ASP A 148 27.15 -1.42 -19.78
CA ASP A 148 28.47 -1.40 -19.15
C ASP A 148 29.29 -2.55 -19.77
N GLN A 149 30.23 -2.19 -20.64
CA GLN A 149 31.11 -3.15 -21.31
C GLN A 149 32.29 -3.56 -20.41
N GLN A 150 32.40 -3.01 -19.19
CA GLN A 150 33.60 -3.18 -18.36
C GLN A 150 33.47 -4.24 -17.25
N HIS A 151 32.30 -4.87 -17.09
CA HIS A 151 32.12 -5.95 -16.13
C HIS A 151 31.37 -7.14 -16.75
N GLU A 152 31.83 -8.36 -16.48
CA GLU A 152 31.08 -9.59 -16.76
C GLU A 152 29.64 -9.41 -16.27
N VAL A 153 28.69 -9.46 -17.20
CA VAL A 153 27.26 -9.24 -16.94
C VAL A 153 26.75 -10.40 -16.09
N THR A 154 27.01 -10.35 -14.79
CA THR A 154 26.39 -11.23 -13.81
C THR A 154 25.02 -10.63 -13.49
N PRO A 155 23.91 -11.26 -13.90
CA PRO A 155 22.60 -10.75 -13.55
C PRO A 155 22.48 -10.72 -12.02
N LEU A 156 22.18 -9.54 -11.45
CA LEU A 156 22.11 -9.33 -10.00
C LEU A 156 21.09 -10.26 -9.30
N ILE A 157 20.14 -10.79 -10.06
CA ILE A 157 19.16 -11.80 -9.62
C ILE A 157 19.08 -12.86 -10.72
N THR A 158 19.43 -14.10 -10.40
CA THR A 158 19.26 -15.25 -11.30
C THR A 158 17.98 -16.02 -11.01
N ILE A 159 17.51 -16.80 -12.00
CA ILE A 159 16.40 -17.75 -11.81
C ILE A 159 16.71 -18.75 -10.69
N SER A 160 17.99 -19.06 -10.46
CA SER A 160 18.46 -19.91 -9.36
C SER A 160 18.23 -19.27 -7.99
N ASP A 161 18.47 -17.96 -7.83
CA ASP A 161 18.15 -17.21 -6.60
C ASP A 161 16.64 -17.27 -6.31
N ILE A 162 15.81 -17.14 -7.36
CA ILE A 162 14.34 -17.21 -7.24
C ILE A 162 13.91 -18.64 -6.87
N LYS A 163 14.49 -19.69 -7.49
CA LYS A 163 14.19 -21.08 -7.15
C LYS A 163 14.55 -21.43 -5.70
N GLN A 164 15.65 -20.90 -5.17
CA GLN A 164 16.02 -21.07 -3.75
C GLN A 164 14.96 -20.49 -2.80
N THR A 165 14.32 -19.36 -3.14
CA THR A 165 13.26 -18.77 -2.30
C THR A 165 11.97 -19.57 -2.25
N PHE A 166 11.64 -20.33 -3.30
CA PHE A 166 10.40 -21.14 -3.35
C PHE A 166 10.61 -22.61 -2.95
N GLY A 167 11.85 -23.11 -2.96
CA GLY A 167 12.17 -24.51 -2.63
C GLY A 167 12.29 -24.81 -1.14
N ASN A 168 12.63 -23.81 -0.30
CA ASN A 168 12.84 -24.02 1.14
C ASN A 168 11.77 -23.28 1.96
N THR A 169 10.80 -24.02 2.45
CA THR A 169 9.66 -23.54 3.23
C THR A 169 10.01 -22.92 4.59
N VAL A 170 11.28 -22.88 5.02
CA VAL A 170 11.64 -22.39 6.37
C VAL A 170 13.00 -21.67 6.45
N ASN A 171 13.46 -20.95 5.42
CA ASN A 171 14.66 -20.10 5.58
C ASN A 171 14.33 -18.61 5.41
N LEU A 172 14.01 -17.98 6.54
CA LEU A 172 13.89 -16.52 6.69
C LEU A 172 15.15 -15.79 6.19
N SER A 173 16.33 -16.43 6.29
CA SER A 173 17.60 -15.88 5.81
C SER A 173 17.65 -15.66 4.30
N ALA A 174 17.10 -16.57 3.48
CA ALA A 174 17.13 -16.44 2.03
C ALA A 174 16.22 -15.29 1.55
N LEU A 175 15.09 -15.08 2.22
CA LEU A 175 14.20 -13.94 1.99
C LEU A 175 14.87 -12.63 2.40
N ASP A 176 15.57 -12.62 3.54
CA ASP A 176 16.27 -11.45 4.05
C ASP A 176 17.52 -11.11 3.23
N ASP A 177 18.21 -12.10 2.67
CA ASP A 177 19.31 -11.91 1.73
C ASP A 177 18.81 -11.38 0.39
N LEU A 178 17.62 -11.80 -0.06
CA LEU A 178 17.00 -11.24 -1.26
C LEU A 178 16.48 -9.82 -1.01
N LYS A 179 15.95 -9.51 0.19
CA LYS A 179 15.63 -8.15 0.61
C LYS A 179 16.89 -7.29 0.69
N LYS A 180 17.99 -7.80 1.24
CA LYS A 180 19.29 -7.10 1.28
C LYS A 180 19.84 -6.86 -0.12
N LYS A 181 19.81 -7.87 -1.00
CA LYS A 181 20.18 -7.72 -2.42
C LYS A 181 19.29 -6.69 -3.09
N LYS A 182 17.96 -6.75 -2.90
CA LYS A 182 17.01 -5.73 -3.41
C LYS A 182 17.31 -4.33 -2.86
N SER A 183 17.61 -4.20 -1.57
CA SER A 183 18.02 -2.94 -0.95
C SER A 183 19.35 -2.43 -1.49
N MET A 184 20.31 -3.32 -1.76
CA MET A 184 21.61 -3.01 -2.33
C MET A 184 21.49 -2.61 -3.81
N VAL A 185 20.60 -3.26 -4.58
CA VAL A 185 20.19 -2.89 -5.93
C VAL A 185 19.59 -1.50 -5.90
N LEU A 186 18.62 -1.25 -5.02
CA LEU A 186 17.97 0.05 -4.85
C LEU A 186 18.98 1.14 -4.46
N LEU A 187 19.97 0.81 -3.63
CA LEU A 187 21.03 1.74 -3.20
C LEU A 187 21.99 2.06 -4.35
N LYS A 188 22.54 1.04 -5.04
CA LYS A 188 23.43 1.23 -6.21
C LYS A 188 22.74 1.99 -7.34
N MET A 189 21.47 1.66 -7.57
CA MET A 189 20.64 2.37 -8.54
C MET A 189 20.39 3.82 -8.10
N ALA A 190 20.16 4.10 -6.80
CA ALA A 190 19.93 5.45 -6.27
C ALA A 190 21.18 6.36 -6.27
N THR A 191 22.38 5.80 -6.14
CA THR A 191 23.64 6.56 -6.11
C THR A 191 24.26 6.77 -7.49
N GLY A 192 23.72 6.16 -8.55
CA GLY A 192 24.28 6.22 -9.90
C GLY A 192 25.64 5.54 -10.02
N SER A 193 26.01 4.71 -9.04
CA SER A 193 27.28 3.98 -8.99
C SER A 193 27.06 2.61 -9.61
N PHE A 194 27.15 2.56 -10.94
CA PHE A 194 27.51 1.34 -11.65
C PHE A 194 29.02 1.38 -11.86
#